data_AF-A0A844DEB1-F1
#
_entry.id   AF-A0A844DEB1-F1
#
_cell.length_a   1.000
_cell.length_b   1.000
_cell.length_c   1.000
_cell.angle_alpha   90.00
_cell.angle_beta   90.00
_cell.angle_gamma   90.00
#
_symmetry.space_group_name_H-M   'P 1'
#
loop_
_entity.id
_entity.type
_entity.pdbx_description
1 polymer ?
#
loop_
_entity_poly.entity_id
_entity_poly.type
_entity_poly.pdbx_seq_one_letter_code
_entity_poly.pdbx_strand_id
1 'polypeptide(L)'
;METRIAKLEELMTDTRERLVRIEERLEQCATKTDLEALRAEMHKGFSEMIKWIVGTAIVMSGTGIVVMTFVPNNAVPKAPPPAPLPPVVIYTQPAPAALPKM
;
A
#
# COMPACT_ATOMS: atom_id res chain seq x y z
N MET A 1 3.24 -77.34 -14.50
CA MET A 1 4.08 -76.25 -13.94
C MET A 1 4.22 -75.08 -14.92
N GLU A 2 4.42 -75.34 -16.21
CA GLU A 2 4.65 -74.33 -17.25
C GLU A 2 3.56 -73.23 -17.32
N THR A 3 2.27 -73.58 -17.15
CA THR A 3 1.17 -72.61 -17.15
C THR A 3 1.25 -71.60 -15.99
N ARG A 4 1.81 -72.00 -14.85
CA ARG A 4 2.00 -71.09 -13.70
C ARG A 4 3.18 -70.15 -13.98
N ILE A 5 4.22 -70.64 -14.65
CA ILE A 5 5.39 -69.86 -15.05
C ILE A 5 4.98 -68.80 -16.08
N ALA A 6 4.24 -69.18 -17.12
CA ALA A 6 3.75 -68.24 -18.13
C ALA A 6 2.88 -67.12 -17.53
N LYS A 7 2.00 -67.45 -16.57
CA LYS A 7 1.19 -66.45 -15.86
C LYS A 7 2.01 -65.52 -14.97
N LEU A 8 3.11 -66.00 -14.40
CA LEU A 8 4.02 -65.18 -13.60
C LEU A 8 4.82 -64.22 -14.48
N GLU A 9 5.26 -64.67 -15.66
CA GLU A 9 5.95 -63.83 -16.64
C GLU A 9 5.04 -62.72 -17.17
N GLU A 10 3.77 -63.04 -17.45
CA GLU A 10 2.75 -62.06 -17.82
C GLU A 10 2.51 -61.03 -16.71
N LEU A 11 2.34 -61.48 -15.47
CA LEU A 11 2.15 -60.59 -14.31
C LEU A 11 3.36 -59.71 -14.03
N MET A 12 4.59 -60.22 -14.19
CA MET A 12 5.80 -59.43 -14.05
C MET A 12 5.87 -58.33 -15.12
N THR A 13 5.46 -58.65 -16.34
CA THR A 13 5.44 -57.68 -17.44
C THR A 13 4.41 -56.58 -17.19
N ASP A 14 3.19 -56.92 -16.80
CA ASP A 14 2.16 -55.94 -16.40
C ASP A 14 2.61 -55.07 -15.21
N THR A 15 3.19 -55.69 -14.18
CA THR A 15 3.67 -54.97 -13.00
C THR A 15 4.78 -53.99 -13.36
N ARG A 16 5.72 -54.40 -14.23
CA ARG A 16 6.78 -53.53 -14.73
C ARG A 16 6.22 -52.36 -15.52
N GLU A 17 5.26 -52.59 -16.41
CA GLU A 17 4.63 -51.51 -17.19
C GLU A 17 3.91 -50.50 -16.29
N ARG A 18 3.20 -50.99 -15.27
CA ARG A 18 2.54 -50.12 -14.27
C ARG A 18 3.53 -49.32 -13.44
N LEU A 19 4.67 -49.92 -13.06
CA LEU A 19 5.73 -49.22 -12.35
C LEU A 19 6.33 -48.09 -13.19
N VAL A 20 6.65 -48.36 -14.47
CA VAL A 20 7.16 -47.33 -15.39
C VAL A 20 6.17 -46.18 -15.52
N ARG A 21 4.88 -46.47 -15.70
CA ARG A 21 3.84 -45.43 -15.80
C ARG A 21 3.67 -44.63 -14.51
N ILE A 22 3.91 -45.24 -13.34
CA ILE A 22 3.91 -44.53 -12.05
C ILE A 22 5.14 -43.62 -11.94
N GLU A 23 6.31 -44.09 -12.36
CA GLU A 23 7.57 -43.35 -12.33
C GLU A 23 7.52 -42.11 -13.25
N GLU A 24 7.00 -42.26 -14.47
CA GLU A 24 6.75 -41.15 -15.40
C GLU A 24 5.79 -40.09 -14.82
N ARG A 25 4.74 -40.53 -14.12
CA ARG A 25 3.79 -39.62 -13.46
C ARG A 25 4.35 -38.98 -12.19
N LEU A 26 5.30 -39.64 -11.54
CA LEU A 26 5.96 -39.12 -10.36
C LEU A 26 6.92 -37.98 -10.71
N GLU A 27 7.60 -38.05 -11.87
CA GLU A 27 8.36 -36.92 -12.41
C GLU A 27 7.46 -35.71 -12.74
N GLN A 28 6.19 -35.95 -13.10
CA GLN A 28 5.22 -34.88 -13.35
C GLN A 28 4.62 -34.28 -12.06
N CYS A 29 4.76 -34.94 -10.92
CA CYS A 29 4.31 -34.40 -9.65
C CYS A 29 5.34 -33.40 -9.13
N ALA A 30 4.90 -32.18 -8.85
CA ALA A 30 5.72 -31.19 -8.16
C ALA A 30 6.32 -31.82 -6.90
N THR A 31 7.65 -31.91 -6.88
CA THR A 31 8.40 -32.50 -5.78
C THR A 31 8.16 -31.66 -4.53
N LYS A 32 8.27 -32.27 -3.34
CA LYS A 32 8.11 -31.52 -2.07
C LYS A 32 9.00 -30.27 -2.01
N THR A 33 10.17 -30.34 -2.63
CA THR A 33 11.11 -29.24 -2.79
C THR A 33 10.55 -28.09 -3.63
N ASP A 34 9.80 -28.38 -4.69
CA ASP A 34 9.16 -27.35 -5.53
C ASP A 34 8.06 -26.61 -4.76
N LEU A 35 7.33 -27.31 -3.90
CA LEU A 35 6.32 -26.70 -3.03
C LEU A 35 6.95 -25.79 -1.98
N GLU A 36 8.09 -26.19 -1.41
CA GLU A 36 8.85 -25.35 -0.47
C GLU A 36 9.45 -24.11 -1.15
N ALA A 37 10.01 -24.28 -2.35
CA ALA A 37 10.51 -23.17 -3.15
C ALA A 37 9.39 -22.19 -3.53
N LEU A 38 8.24 -22.70 -4.00
CA LEU A 38 7.07 -21.90 -4.32
C LEU A 38 6.57 -21.14 -3.08
N ARG A 39 6.53 -21.79 -1.91
CA ARG A 39 6.12 -21.15 -0.66
C ARG A 39 7.07 -20.03 -0.27
N ALA A 40 8.38 -20.23 -0.41
CA ALA A 40 9.39 -19.21 -0.15
C ALA A 40 9.24 -18.02 -1.11
N GLU A 41 9.04 -18.28 -2.40
CA GLU A 41 8.79 -17.24 -3.40
C GLU A 41 7.51 -16.45 -3.13
N MET A 42 6.41 -17.13 -2.76
CA MET A 42 5.17 -16.46 -2.38
C MET A 42 5.36 -15.55 -1.16
N HIS A 43 6.02 -16.03 -0.11
CA HIS A 43 6.29 -15.19 1.07
C HIS A 43 7.16 -13.97 0.74
N LYS A 44 8.20 -14.15 -0.09
CA LYS A 44 9.03 -13.05 -0.56
C LYS A 44 8.23 -12.05 -1.40
N GLY A 45 7.43 -12.53 -2.34
CA GLY A 45 6.58 -11.72 -3.21
C GLY A 45 5.56 -10.90 -2.42
N PHE A 46 4.90 -11.51 -1.43
CA PHE A 46 3.97 -10.79 -0.56
C PHE A 46 4.67 -9.73 0.28
N SER A 47 5.84 -10.04 0.86
CA SER A 47 6.59 -9.06 1.64
C SER A 47 7.03 -7.86 0.80
N GLU A 48 7.52 -8.11 -0.41
CA GLU A 48 7.92 -7.05 -1.33
C GLU A 48 6.73 -6.20 -1.79
N MET A 49 5.60 -6.85 -2.11
CA MET A 49 4.37 -6.17 -2.47
C MET A 49 3.85 -5.27 -1.33
N ILE A 50 3.79 -5.78 -0.10
CA ILE A 50 3.38 -5.01 1.08
C ILE A 50 4.30 -3.80 1.28
N LYS A 51 5.62 -3.99 1.17
CA LYS A 51 6.60 -2.90 1.31
C LYS A 51 6.32 -1.76 0.34
N TRP A 52 6.08 -2.08 -0.93
CA TRP A 52 5.83 -1.07 -1.97
C TRP A 52 4.44 -0.43 -1.85
N ILE A 53 3.40 -1.20 -1.50
CA ILE A 53 2.06 -0.66 -1.23
C ILE A 53 2.10 0.32 -0.07
N VAL A 54 2.69 -0.07 1.06
CA VAL A 54 2.80 0.80 2.24
C VAL A 54 3.68 2.02 1.93
N GLY A 55 4.81 1.82 1.25
CA GLY A 55 5.69 2.91 0.85
C GLY A 55 5.00 3.96 -0.03
N THR A 56 4.29 3.51 -1.07
CA THR A 56 3.55 4.42 -1.96
C THR A 56 2.36 5.09 -1.28
N ALA A 57 1.66 4.39 -0.39
CA ALA A 57 0.55 4.97 0.38
C ALA A 57 1.02 6.11 1.30
N ILE A 58 2.17 5.94 1.97
CA ILE A 58 2.76 6.99 2.82
C ILE A 58 3.16 8.20 1.96
N VAL A 59 3.83 7.97 0.83
CA VAL A 59 4.25 9.05 -0.08
C VAL A 59 3.06 9.81 -0.64
N MET A 60 2.00 9.12 -1.09
CA MET A 60 0.78 9.77 -1.58
C MET A 60 0.11 10.58 -0.48
N SER A 61 -0.02 10.02 0.73
CA SER A 61 -0.63 10.70 1.86
C SER A 61 0.15 11.95 2.25
N GLY A 62 1.48 11.85 2.34
CA GLY A 62 2.35 12.99 2.62
C GLY A 62 2.26 14.07 1.55
N THR A 63 2.28 13.68 0.27
CA THR A 63 2.12 14.61 -0.85
C THR A 63 0.77 15.31 -0.83
N GLY A 64 -0.31 14.58 -0.52
CA GLY A 64 -1.64 15.17 -0.37
C GLY A 64 -1.71 16.23 0.73
N ILE A 65 -1.11 15.97 1.88
CA ILE A 65 -1.03 16.94 2.99
C ILE A 65 -0.21 18.17 2.59
N VAL A 66 0.92 17.98 1.91
CA VAL A 66 1.76 19.07 1.42
C VAL A 66 0.98 19.95 0.44
N VAL A 67 0.26 19.34 -0.51
CA VAL A 67 -0.58 20.07 -1.47
C VAL A 67 -1.68 20.85 -0.75
N MET A 68 -2.40 20.20 0.17
CA MET A 68 -3.48 20.81 0.95
C MET A 68 -3.02 22.05 1.74
N THR A 69 -1.79 22.04 2.26
CA THR A 69 -1.30 23.07 3.18
C THR A 69 -0.49 24.16 2.49
N PHE A 70 0.40 23.81 1.56
CA PHE A 70 1.34 24.75 0.97
C PHE A 70 0.83 25.42 -0.31
N VAL A 71 -0.06 24.77 -1.07
CA VAL A 71 -0.61 25.38 -2.28
C VAL A 71 -1.44 26.63 -1.96
N PRO A 72 -2.37 26.62 -0.98
CA PRO A 72 -3.13 27.83 -0.63
C PRO A 72 -2.25 28.98 -0.13
N ASN A 73 -1.19 28.66 0.65
CA ASN A 73 -0.27 29.67 1.19
C ASN A 73 0.59 30.35 0.11
N ASN A 74 0.79 29.69 -1.04
CA ASN A 74 1.51 30.25 -2.20
C ASN A 74 0.58 30.77 -3.33
N ALA A 75 -0.68 30.33 -3.40
CA ALA A 75 -1.59 30.66 -4.49
C ALA A 75 -2.39 31.96 -4.27
N VAL A 76 -2.46 32.49 -3.05
CA VAL A 76 -3.12 33.77 -2.77
C VAL A 76 -2.08 34.90 -2.84
N PRO A 77 -2.23 35.89 -3.74
CA PRO A 77 -1.40 37.09 -3.72
C PRO A 77 -1.48 37.76 -2.35
N LYS A 78 -0.33 37.95 -1.69
CA LYS A 78 -0.26 38.71 -0.43
C LYS A 78 -0.93 40.06 -0.67
N ALA A 79 -2.00 40.33 0.07
CA ALA A 79 -2.73 41.58 -0.03
C ALA A 79 -1.76 42.77 0.12
N PRO A 80 -1.92 43.86 -0.65
CA PRO A 80 -1.13 45.07 -0.46
C PRO A 80 -1.21 45.50 1.01
N PRO A 81 -0.11 46.03 1.59
CA PRO A 81 -0.13 46.55 2.96
C PRO A 81 -1.33 47.48 3.14
N PRO A 82 -2.06 47.40 4.28
CA PRO A 82 -3.17 48.30 4.54
C PRO A 82 -2.72 49.74 4.34
N ALA A 83 -3.45 50.49 3.52
CA ALA A 83 -3.19 51.91 3.33
C ALA A 83 -3.22 52.61 4.71
N PRO A 84 -2.34 53.60 4.97
CA PRO A 84 -2.34 54.32 6.24
C PRO A 84 -3.74 54.88 6.51
N LEU A 85 -4.32 54.51 7.66
CA LEU A 85 -5.61 55.07 8.08
C LEU A 85 -5.45 56.59 8.24
N PRO A 86 -6.37 57.41 7.71
CA PRO A 86 -6.33 58.85 7.93
C PRO A 86 -6.49 59.15 9.43
N PRO A 87 -5.80 60.17 9.95
CA PRO A 87 -5.82 60.49 11.38
C PRO A 87 -7.23 60.88 11.86
N VAL A 88 -7.66 60.24 12.95
CA VAL A 88 -8.91 60.55 13.64
C VAL A 88 -8.75 61.87 14.38
N VAL A 89 -9.44 62.91 13.91
CA VAL A 89 -9.49 64.21 14.59
C VAL A 89 -10.59 64.16 15.66
N ILE A 90 -10.21 64.06 16.93
CA ILE A 90 -11.13 64.13 18.07
C ILE A 90 -11.40 65.61 18.37
N TYR A 91 -12.60 66.09 18.08
CA TYR A 91 -13.07 67.38 18.57
C TYR A 91 -13.49 67.23 20.03
N THR A 92 -12.80 67.91 20.95
CA THR A 92 -13.23 67.98 22.35
C THR A 92 -14.49 68.84 22.43
N GLN A 93 -15.63 68.25 22.81
CA GLN A 93 -16.82 69.02 23.17
C GLN A 93 -16.49 69.90 24.40
N PRO A 94 -16.84 71.21 24.40
CA PRO A 94 -16.70 72.05 25.58
C PRO A 94 -17.56 71.50 26.73
N ALA A 95 -16.96 71.39 27.91
CA ALA A 95 -17.62 70.90 29.12
C ALA A 95 -18.88 71.75 29.44
N PRO A 96 -20.04 71.14 29.74
CA PRO A 96 -21.23 71.87 30.15
C PRO A 96 -20.93 72.73 31.38
N ALA A 97 -21.20 74.03 31.30
CA ALA A 97 -21.05 74.95 32.40
C ALA A 97 -21.90 74.47 33.59
N ALA A 98 -21.26 74.28 34.74
CA ALA A 98 -21.93 73.86 35.96
C ALA A 98 -23.01 74.88 36.35
N LEU A 99 -24.25 74.43 36.45
CA LEU A 99 -25.35 75.22 37.00
C LEU A 99 -25.01 75.62 38.45
N PRO A 100 -25.10 76.91 38.83
CA PRO A 100 -24.95 77.31 40.22
C PRO A 100 -26.15 76.79 41.03
N LYS A 101 -25.85 76.13 42.16
CA LYS A 101 -26.85 75.63 43.10
C LYS A 101 -27.53 76.82 43.80
N MET A 102 -28.87 76.82 43.80
CA MET A 102 -29.70 77.60 44.71
C MET A 102 -30.22 76.69 45.81
#